data_AF-A0A929NRP9-F1
#
_entry.id   AF-A0A929NRP9-F1
#
_cell.length_a   1.000
_cell.length_b   1.000
_cell.length_c   1.000
_cell.angle_alpha   90.00
_cell.angle_beta   90.00
_cell.angle_gamma   90.00
#
_symmetry.space_group_name_H-M   'P 1'
#
loop_
_entity.id
_entity.type
_entity.pdbx_description
1 polymer ?
#
loop_
_entity_poly.entity_id
_entity_poly.type
_entity_poly.pdbx_seq_one_letter_code
_entity_poly.pdbx_strand_id
1 'polypeptide(L)'
;KLAKLYPCESKAWNAWKGRPAADLSGAWRVVGNRPGKGSFEGVVALTTKGGDSYAVRMEISYSDGSSAKGSGAAIVYTGYEWRASVNLDGEDIQQVMALSASAGEMSGRWFLADQDAISGTMQIVRSGAGAQARVLAVTPPHIRVGETAQLAIHGVNLGDKVSLGKGVKVNSVVSSSANTVVVSATASGNAGEHTVVAGAAQGPEALAVYDKVDSIMVEPGYNIARVGGGAIPPVPAQFEAVAYMNGPDGEAGTADDIRIGAMPAKWSVANHGDFAEALDDAKYTGKITQAGMFNPAVAGPNPERPFQTNNAGDLSVNAAVDVGGQTLEGSAQLIVTVQRWNDPPIR
;
A
#
# COMPACT_ATOMS: atom_id res chain seq x y z
N LYS A 1 12.02 31.78 15.44
CA LYS A 1 11.19 30.56 15.60
C LYS A 1 11.79 29.34 14.88
N LEU A 2 12.06 29.42 13.57
CA LEU A 2 12.63 28.30 12.79
C LEU A 2 13.95 27.75 13.35
N ALA A 3 14.93 28.60 13.66
CA ALA A 3 16.19 28.14 14.25
C ALA A 3 16.06 27.38 15.58
N LYS A 4 14.97 27.62 16.33
CA LYS A 4 14.66 26.89 17.58
C LYS A 4 14.03 25.51 17.29
N LEU A 5 13.23 25.42 16.23
CA LEU A 5 12.56 24.17 15.83
C LEU A 5 13.47 23.24 15.03
N TYR A 6 14.30 23.82 14.16
CA TYR A 6 15.17 23.12 13.23
C TYR A 6 16.62 23.63 13.37
N PRO A 7 17.24 23.44 14.55
CA PRO A 7 18.62 23.85 14.73
C PRO A 7 19.55 23.00 13.87
N CYS A 8 20.62 23.61 13.35
CA CYS A 8 21.64 22.90 12.57
C CYS A 8 22.31 21.78 13.40
N GLU A 9 22.51 22.03 14.70
CA GLU A 9 23.04 21.04 15.65
C GLU A 9 21.94 20.56 16.59
N SER A 10 21.87 19.24 16.79
CA SER A 10 20.94 18.61 17.72
C SER A 10 21.59 17.39 18.37
N LYS A 11 21.06 16.98 19.54
CA LYS A 11 21.51 15.73 20.20
C LYS A 11 21.30 14.51 19.29
N ALA A 12 20.18 14.49 18.57
CA ALA A 12 19.87 13.42 17.62
C ALA A 12 20.88 13.36 16.47
N TRP A 13 21.20 14.50 15.84
CA TRP A 13 22.19 14.54 14.76
C TRP A 13 23.59 14.14 15.22
N ASN A 14 24.01 14.61 16.40
CA ASN A 14 25.31 14.24 16.96
C ASN A 14 25.41 12.76 17.28
N ALA A 15 24.35 12.14 17.82
CA ALA A 15 24.30 10.70 18.01
C ALA A 15 24.30 9.93 16.68
N TRP A 16 23.66 10.48 15.64
CA TRP A 16 23.58 9.85 14.32
C TRP A 16 24.94 9.80 13.60
N LYS A 17 25.70 10.90 13.62
CA LYS A 17 27.02 11.01 12.96
C LYS A 17 28.01 9.91 13.36
N GLY A 18 27.90 9.38 14.58
CA GLY A 18 28.78 8.34 15.10
C GLY A 18 28.37 6.91 14.75
N ARG A 19 27.25 6.70 14.04
CA ARG A 19 26.78 5.35 13.71
C ARG A 19 27.65 4.71 12.61
N PRO A 20 28.03 3.44 12.78
CA PRO A 20 28.75 2.72 11.73
C PRO A 20 27.84 2.48 10.53
N ALA A 21 28.41 2.53 9.33
CA ALA A 21 27.72 2.09 8.12
C ALA A 21 27.43 0.58 8.20
N ALA A 22 26.28 0.17 7.68
CA ALA A 22 25.89 -1.23 7.60
C ALA A 22 26.07 -1.75 6.17
N ASP A 23 26.61 -2.97 6.04
CA ASP A 23 26.60 -3.69 4.77
C ASP A 23 25.23 -4.34 4.54
N LEU A 24 24.52 -3.86 3.52
CA LEU A 24 23.20 -4.35 3.16
C LEU A 24 23.24 -5.53 2.20
N SER A 25 24.43 -5.98 1.77
CA SER A 25 24.59 -7.12 0.87
C SER A 25 23.98 -8.40 1.45
N GLY A 26 23.32 -9.16 0.59
CA GLY A 26 22.70 -10.44 0.95
C GLY A 26 21.24 -10.57 0.49
N ALA A 27 20.56 -11.55 1.08
CA ALA A 27 19.18 -11.88 0.78
C ALA A 27 18.22 -11.17 1.74
N TRP A 28 17.08 -10.78 1.19
CA TRP A 28 16.03 -10.07 1.89
C TRP A 28 14.67 -10.61 1.45
N ARG A 29 13.70 -10.55 2.35
CA ARG A 29 12.27 -10.78 2.08
C ARG A 29 11.61 -9.43 1.82
N VAL A 30 10.70 -9.35 0.87
CA VAL A 30 9.88 -8.17 0.63
C VAL A 30 8.40 -8.52 0.74
N VAL A 31 7.61 -7.63 1.33
CA VAL A 31 6.15 -7.60 1.29
C VAL A 31 5.67 -6.18 0.99
N GLY A 32 4.48 -6.03 0.44
CA GLY A 32 3.90 -4.72 0.19
C GLY A 32 2.50 -4.77 -0.41
N ASN A 33 1.96 -3.61 -0.77
CA ASN A 33 0.66 -3.47 -1.42
C ASN A 33 0.75 -2.44 -2.55
N ARG A 34 0.16 -2.73 -3.71
CA ARG A 34 -0.12 -1.75 -4.77
C ARG A 34 -1.63 -1.52 -4.80
N PRO A 35 -2.13 -0.37 -4.33
CA PRO A 35 -3.55 -0.07 -4.40
C PRO A 35 -4.13 -0.29 -5.80
N GLY A 36 -5.28 -0.96 -5.88
CA GLY A 36 -5.92 -1.33 -7.15
C GLY A 36 -5.34 -2.58 -7.85
N LYS A 37 -4.24 -3.16 -7.34
CA LYS A 37 -3.69 -4.44 -7.80
C LYS A 37 -3.59 -5.48 -6.68
N GLY A 38 -3.30 -5.06 -5.45
CA GLY A 38 -3.28 -5.88 -4.26
C GLY A 38 -1.89 -6.10 -3.66
N SER A 39 -1.87 -6.97 -2.64
CA SER A 39 -0.67 -7.30 -1.88
C SER A 39 0.32 -8.10 -2.72
N PHE A 40 1.61 -7.98 -2.40
CA PHE A 40 2.65 -8.81 -2.97
C PHE A 40 3.67 -9.23 -1.91
N GLU A 41 4.34 -10.34 -2.21
CA GLU A 41 5.45 -10.90 -1.44
C GLU A 41 6.59 -11.22 -2.41
N GLY A 42 7.82 -11.27 -1.92
CA GLY A 42 8.94 -11.62 -2.79
C GLY A 42 10.30 -11.65 -2.11
N VAL A 43 11.34 -11.77 -2.92
CA VAL A 43 12.73 -11.75 -2.46
C VAL A 43 13.47 -10.59 -3.11
N VAL A 44 14.41 -10.03 -2.37
CA VAL A 44 15.35 -9.01 -2.84
C VAL A 44 16.76 -9.49 -2.56
N ALA A 45 17.63 -9.41 -3.57
CA ALA A 45 19.05 -9.68 -3.45
C ALA A 45 19.82 -8.38 -3.66
N LEU A 46 20.64 -8.03 -2.68
CA LEU A 46 21.49 -6.85 -2.71
C LEU A 46 22.95 -7.26 -2.85
N THR A 47 23.67 -6.58 -3.74
CA THR A 47 25.11 -6.77 -3.92
C THR A 47 25.81 -5.42 -3.87
N THR A 48 26.73 -5.22 -2.95
CA THR A 48 27.52 -3.97 -2.89
C THR A 48 28.24 -3.71 -4.21
N LYS A 49 28.22 -2.46 -4.65
CA LYS A 49 29.04 -1.92 -5.75
C LYS A 49 30.23 -1.12 -5.22
N GLY A 50 30.47 -1.16 -3.91
CA GLY A 50 31.42 -0.28 -3.21
C GLY A 50 30.75 0.99 -2.66
N GLY A 51 31.26 1.48 -1.52
CA GLY A 51 30.69 2.62 -0.81
C GLY A 51 29.23 2.36 -0.42
N ASP A 52 28.38 3.36 -0.65
CA ASP A 52 26.96 3.34 -0.29
C ASP A 52 26.05 2.83 -1.43
N SER A 53 26.62 2.23 -2.46
CA SER A 53 25.90 1.82 -3.68
C SER A 53 25.69 0.31 -3.76
N TYR A 54 24.53 -0.10 -4.26
CA TYR A 54 24.10 -1.50 -4.36
C TYR A 54 23.50 -1.81 -5.73
N ALA A 55 23.76 -3.01 -6.24
CA ALA A 55 22.92 -3.63 -7.26
C ALA A 55 21.69 -4.25 -6.56
N VAL A 56 20.53 -4.08 -7.17
CA VAL A 56 19.26 -4.63 -6.70
C VAL A 56 18.77 -5.67 -7.70
N ARG A 57 18.36 -6.84 -7.21
CA ARG A 57 17.52 -7.79 -7.96
C ARG A 57 16.32 -8.14 -7.10
N MET A 58 15.14 -8.20 -7.70
CA MET A 58 13.92 -8.55 -6.99
C MET A 58 13.04 -9.47 -7.82
N GLU A 59 12.34 -10.36 -7.13
CA GLU A 59 11.28 -11.19 -7.69
C GLU A 59 10.09 -11.12 -6.74
N ILE A 60 8.92 -10.71 -7.23
CA ILE A 60 7.70 -10.57 -6.45
C ILE A 60 6.55 -11.35 -7.07
N SER A 61 5.61 -11.78 -6.23
CA SER A 61 4.37 -12.43 -6.58
C SER A 61 3.22 -11.66 -5.93
N TYR A 62 2.22 -11.28 -6.73
CA TYR A 62 1.02 -10.61 -6.28
C TYR A 62 -0.03 -11.63 -5.83
N SER A 63 -0.96 -11.20 -4.98
CA SER A 63 -2.08 -12.01 -4.51
C SER A 63 -3.05 -12.44 -5.62
N ASP A 64 -3.02 -11.79 -6.78
CA ASP A 64 -3.77 -12.18 -7.98
C ASP A 64 -3.13 -13.35 -8.76
N GLY A 65 -1.96 -13.83 -8.30
CA GLY A 65 -1.19 -14.90 -8.92
C GLY A 65 -0.21 -14.43 -10.00
N SER A 66 -0.22 -13.15 -10.38
CA SER A 66 0.80 -12.58 -11.26
C SER A 66 2.14 -12.46 -10.54
N SER A 67 3.23 -12.45 -11.29
CA SER A 67 4.57 -12.24 -10.74
C SER A 67 5.32 -11.20 -11.55
N ALA A 68 6.32 -10.58 -10.93
CA ALA A 68 7.20 -9.65 -11.61
C ALA A 68 8.66 -9.83 -11.18
N LYS A 69 9.59 -9.67 -12.11
CA LYS A 69 11.04 -9.68 -11.85
C LYS A 69 11.67 -8.36 -12.24
N GLY A 70 12.70 -7.98 -11.49
CA GLY A 70 13.32 -6.69 -11.71
C GLY A 70 14.76 -6.61 -11.27
N SER A 71 15.46 -5.64 -11.85
CA SER A 71 16.82 -5.31 -11.44
C SER A 71 17.12 -3.82 -11.58
N GLY A 72 18.08 -3.36 -10.81
CA GLY A 72 18.36 -1.94 -10.72
C GLY A 72 19.55 -1.60 -9.85
N ALA A 73 19.57 -0.37 -9.37
CA ALA A 73 20.61 0.14 -8.49
C ALA A 73 20.01 0.96 -7.35
N ALA A 74 20.72 0.99 -6.23
CA ALA A 74 20.36 1.78 -5.07
C ALA A 74 21.56 2.50 -4.48
N ILE A 75 21.26 3.59 -3.75
CA ILE A 75 22.20 4.35 -2.94
C ILE A 75 21.58 4.54 -1.55
N VAL A 76 22.40 4.44 -0.51
CA VAL A 76 22.02 4.73 0.88
C VAL A 76 22.59 6.08 1.30
N TYR A 77 21.75 7.09 1.43
CA TYR A 77 22.19 8.40 1.91
C TYR A 77 22.21 8.44 3.44
N THR A 78 23.28 9.01 4.00
CA THR A 78 23.43 9.23 5.45
C THR A 78 23.27 7.96 6.31
N GLY A 79 23.49 6.78 5.73
CA GLY A 79 23.39 5.49 6.41
C GLY A 79 21.97 4.97 6.64
N TYR A 80 20.92 5.63 6.14
CA TYR A 80 19.56 5.10 6.28
C TYR A 80 18.56 5.45 5.16
N GLU A 81 18.76 6.52 4.42
CA GLU A 81 17.84 6.95 3.36
C GLU A 81 18.11 6.12 2.09
N TRP A 82 17.34 5.06 1.91
CA TRP A 82 17.43 4.19 0.75
C TRP A 82 16.72 4.85 -0.45
N ARG A 83 17.43 4.97 -1.57
CA ARG A 83 16.90 5.38 -2.86
C ARG A 83 17.30 4.37 -3.91
N ALA A 84 16.32 3.77 -4.59
CA ALA A 84 16.60 2.83 -5.67
C ALA A 84 15.78 3.13 -6.91
N SER A 85 16.37 2.85 -8.07
CA SER A 85 15.67 2.77 -9.35
C SER A 85 15.75 1.33 -9.85
N VAL A 86 14.60 0.73 -10.14
CA VAL A 86 14.48 -0.68 -10.55
C VAL A 86 13.55 -0.76 -11.74
N ASN A 87 13.97 -1.45 -12.80
CA ASN A 87 13.04 -1.87 -13.85
C ASN A 87 12.40 -3.18 -13.42
N LEU A 88 11.08 -3.20 -13.25
CA LEU A 88 10.29 -4.33 -12.78
C LEU A 88 9.37 -4.77 -13.92
N ASP A 89 9.81 -5.75 -14.70
CA ASP A 89 9.16 -6.23 -15.92
C ASP A 89 8.65 -5.10 -16.84
N GLY A 90 9.52 -4.14 -17.12
CA GLY A 90 9.23 -3.02 -18.02
C GLY A 90 8.64 -1.79 -17.34
N GLU A 91 8.20 -1.87 -16.08
CA GLU A 91 7.84 -0.69 -15.27
C GLU A 91 9.08 -0.15 -14.54
N ASP A 92 9.51 1.07 -14.87
CA ASP A 92 10.56 1.75 -14.10
C ASP A 92 10.00 2.30 -12.79
N ILE A 93 10.46 1.78 -11.66
CA ILE A 93 10.04 2.21 -10.33
C ILE A 93 11.16 2.95 -9.58
N GLN A 94 10.75 3.92 -8.78
CA GLN A 94 11.58 4.57 -7.75
C GLN A 94 11.18 4.06 -6.38
N GLN A 95 12.14 3.71 -5.54
CA GLN A 95 11.95 3.33 -4.14
C GLN A 95 12.48 4.43 -3.23
N VAL A 96 11.67 4.84 -2.25
CA VAL A 96 12.00 5.82 -1.23
C VAL A 96 11.67 5.20 0.12
N MET A 97 12.71 4.72 0.81
CA MET A 97 12.57 3.96 2.05
C MET A 97 13.56 4.42 3.12
N ALA A 98 13.25 4.11 4.36
CA ALA A 98 14.11 4.32 5.51
C ALA A 98 14.60 2.97 6.05
N LEU A 99 15.91 2.82 6.22
CA LEU A 99 16.53 1.71 6.92
C LEU A 99 16.34 1.90 8.43
N SER A 100 15.95 0.82 9.10
CA SER A 100 15.88 0.76 10.56
C SER A 100 17.25 0.91 11.21
N ALA A 101 17.26 1.32 12.48
CA ALA A 101 18.50 1.51 13.24
C ALA A 101 19.39 0.25 13.35
N SER A 102 18.80 -0.94 13.28
CA SER A 102 19.52 -2.22 13.32
C SER A 102 20.00 -2.68 11.95
N ALA A 103 19.69 -1.94 10.88
CA ALA A 103 19.96 -2.30 9.49
C ALA A 103 19.39 -3.68 9.08
N GLY A 104 18.35 -4.15 9.77
CA GLY A 104 17.68 -5.43 9.47
C GLY A 104 16.41 -5.28 8.65
N GLU A 105 15.98 -4.05 8.36
CA GLU A 105 14.70 -3.73 7.76
C GLU A 105 14.72 -2.37 7.08
N MET A 106 14.07 -2.27 5.93
CA MET A 106 13.74 -1.02 5.24
C MET A 106 12.24 -0.95 5.03
N SER A 107 11.64 0.22 5.24
CA SER A 107 10.21 0.44 4.96
C SER A 107 9.98 1.79 4.30
N GLY A 108 8.96 1.85 3.45
CA GLY A 108 8.57 3.09 2.79
C GLY A 108 7.67 2.86 1.59
N ARG A 109 7.86 3.69 0.56
CA ARG A 109 7.01 3.73 -0.62
C ARG A 109 7.84 3.50 -1.88
N TRP A 110 7.20 2.93 -2.89
CA TRP A 110 7.70 2.91 -4.25
C TRP A 110 6.65 3.46 -5.21
N PHE A 111 7.07 3.92 -6.38
CA PHE A 111 6.18 4.50 -7.39
C PHE A 111 6.76 4.41 -8.80
N LEU A 112 5.91 4.47 -9.83
CA LEU A 112 6.37 4.57 -11.22
C LEU A 112 7.14 5.87 -11.44
N ALA A 113 8.30 5.79 -12.09
CA ALA A 113 9.21 6.93 -12.23
C ALA A 113 8.61 8.09 -13.03
N ASP A 114 7.72 7.81 -13.97
CA ASP A 114 7.01 8.78 -14.81
C ASP A 114 5.59 9.12 -14.28
N GLN A 115 5.12 8.40 -13.25
CA GLN A 115 3.78 8.56 -12.70
C GLN A 115 3.76 8.24 -11.20
N ASP A 116 4.18 9.20 -10.38
CA ASP A 116 4.33 8.97 -8.94
C ASP A 116 3.03 8.66 -8.20
N ALA A 117 1.87 8.97 -8.76
CA ALA A 117 0.56 8.63 -8.24
C ALA A 117 0.29 7.11 -8.27
N ILE A 118 0.87 6.40 -9.24
CA ILE A 118 0.84 4.93 -9.30
C ILE A 118 1.97 4.40 -8.43
N SER A 119 1.60 3.79 -7.32
CA SER A 119 2.53 3.54 -6.23
C SER A 119 2.11 2.40 -5.33
N GLY A 120 2.96 2.10 -4.35
CA GLY A 120 2.64 1.14 -3.31
C GLY A 120 3.54 1.29 -2.09
N THR A 121 3.17 0.59 -1.03
CA THR A 121 4.01 0.42 0.16
C THR A 121 4.93 -0.78 -0.02
N MET A 122 6.06 -0.77 0.68
CA MET A 122 6.98 -1.89 0.70
C MET A 122 7.72 -1.94 2.03
N GLN A 123 7.89 -3.16 2.55
CA GLN A 123 8.77 -3.49 3.65
C GLN A 123 9.73 -4.58 3.18
N ILE A 124 11.03 -4.37 3.42
CA ILE A 124 12.09 -5.30 3.04
C ILE A 124 12.87 -5.67 4.31
N VAL A 125 12.93 -6.96 4.65
CA VAL A 125 13.54 -7.46 5.89
C VAL A 125 14.63 -8.47 5.58
N ARG A 126 15.77 -8.35 6.28
CA ARG A 126 16.94 -9.20 6.07
C ARG A 126 16.54 -10.66 6.27
N SER A 127 16.94 -11.55 5.38
CA SER A 127 16.57 -12.97 5.42
C SER A 127 17.79 -13.89 5.47
N GLY A 128 17.54 -15.18 5.74
CA GLY A 128 18.56 -16.22 5.82
C GLY A 128 18.99 -16.57 7.26
N ALA A 129 20.01 -17.42 7.35
CA ALA A 129 20.53 -17.91 8.62
C ALA A 129 21.06 -16.76 9.50
N GLY A 130 20.54 -16.65 10.72
CA GLY A 130 20.89 -15.59 11.67
C GLY A 130 20.01 -14.33 11.59
N ALA A 131 19.10 -14.23 10.62
CA ALA A 131 18.09 -13.17 10.61
C ALA A 131 17.05 -13.40 11.74
N GLN A 132 16.52 -12.31 12.28
CA GLN A 132 15.44 -12.38 13.29
C GLN A 132 14.19 -13.01 12.68
N ALA A 133 13.63 -14.02 13.34
CA ALA A 133 12.38 -14.63 12.93
C ALA A 133 11.22 -13.64 13.07
N ARG A 134 10.48 -13.36 11.99
CA ARG A 134 9.40 -12.36 11.96
C ARG A 134 8.29 -12.72 10.98
N VAL A 135 7.05 -12.46 11.38
CA VAL A 135 5.89 -12.42 10.48
C VAL A 135 5.82 -11.02 9.86
N LEU A 136 5.59 -10.94 8.56
CA LEU A 136 5.60 -9.69 7.79
C LEU A 136 4.27 -9.40 7.10
N ALA A 137 3.48 -10.41 6.77
CA ALA A 137 2.16 -10.24 6.18
C ALA A 137 1.34 -11.53 6.31
N VAL A 138 0.02 -11.41 6.18
CA VAL A 138 -0.92 -12.52 6.05
C VAL A 138 -1.78 -12.27 4.82
N THR A 139 -1.95 -13.28 3.98
CA THR A 139 -2.74 -13.17 2.74
C THR A 139 -3.77 -14.30 2.65
N PRO A 140 -5.09 -14.00 2.55
CA PRO A 140 -5.68 -12.68 2.80
C PRO A 140 -5.43 -12.19 4.24
N PRO A 141 -5.50 -10.87 4.51
CA PRO A 141 -5.27 -10.31 5.85
C PRO A 141 -6.46 -10.50 6.80
N HIS A 142 -7.49 -11.25 6.38
CA HIS A 142 -8.72 -11.46 7.14
C HIS A 142 -9.27 -12.88 7.00
N ILE A 143 -10.16 -13.26 7.90
CA ILE A 143 -10.98 -14.47 7.82
C ILE A 143 -12.36 -14.23 8.45
N ARG A 144 -13.43 -14.70 7.79
CA ARG A 144 -14.79 -14.55 8.32
C ARG A 144 -15.11 -15.60 9.39
N VAL A 145 -15.80 -15.22 10.45
CA VAL A 145 -16.34 -16.14 11.46
C VAL A 145 -17.25 -17.18 10.81
N GLY A 146 -17.02 -18.45 11.12
CA GLY A 146 -17.72 -19.61 10.55
C GLY A 146 -17.12 -20.12 9.24
N GLU A 147 -16.18 -19.39 8.63
CA GLU A 147 -15.53 -19.78 7.39
C GLU A 147 -14.28 -20.63 7.66
N THR A 148 -14.01 -21.54 6.72
CA THR A 148 -12.71 -22.21 6.59
C THR A 148 -12.01 -21.70 5.34
N ALA A 149 -10.82 -21.11 5.51
CA ALA A 149 -10.03 -20.51 4.42
C ALA A 149 -8.57 -20.98 4.46
N GLN A 150 -7.85 -20.79 3.35
CA GLN A 150 -6.40 -20.89 3.34
C GLN A 150 -5.79 -19.51 3.60
N LEU A 151 -4.82 -19.46 4.52
CA LEU A 151 -4.08 -18.26 4.86
C LEU A 151 -2.59 -18.51 4.62
N ALA A 152 -1.95 -17.63 3.86
CA ALA A 152 -0.51 -17.61 3.67
C ALA A 152 0.12 -16.61 4.64
N ILE A 153 0.97 -17.10 5.54
CA ILE A 153 1.77 -16.30 6.46
C ILE A 153 3.13 -16.09 5.81
N HIS A 154 3.48 -14.84 5.50
CA HIS A 154 4.73 -14.47 4.87
C HIS A 154 5.68 -13.85 5.90
N GLY A 155 6.97 -14.21 5.81
CA GLY A 155 7.96 -13.67 6.73
C GLY A 155 9.36 -14.21 6.54
N VAL A 156 10.12 -14.23 7.64
CA VAL A 156 11.51 -14.69 7.70
C VAL A 156 11.66 -15.67 8.85
N ASN A 157 12.36 -16.78 8.60
CA ASN A 157 12.63 -17.85 9.56
C ASN A 157 11.36 -18.32 10.30
N LEU A 158 10.28 -18.53 9.54
CA LEU A 158 9.01 -19.02 10.05
C LEU A 158 9.11 -20.49 10.50
N GLY A 159 8.39 -20.81 11.58
CA GLY A 159 8.14 -22.19 12.00
C GLY A 159 6.77 -22.70 11.55
N ASP A 160 6.61 -24.02 11.51
CA ASP A 160 5.37 -24.71 11.12
C ASP A 160 4.25 -24.67 12.18
N LYS A 161 4.60 -24.40 13.44
CA LYS A 161 3.66 -24.19 14.53
C LYS A 161 3.02 -22.80 14.43
N VAL A 162 1.90 -22.73 13.72
CA VAL A 162 1.14 -21.49 13.52
C VAL A 162 0.07 -21.32 14.60
N SER A 163 -0.03 -20.10 15.13
CA SER A 163 -1.16 -19.62 15.93
C SER A 163 -1.72 -18.35 15.27
N LEU A 164 -3.03 -18.33 15.08
CA LEU A 164 -3.77 -17.23 14.46
C LEU A 164 -4.65 -16.48 15.48
N GLY A 165 -4.33 -16.62 16.76
CA GLY A 165 -5.10 -16.03 17.86
C GLY A 165 -6.28 -16.88 18.34
N LYS A 166 -6.91 -16.41 19.41
CA LYS A 166 -7.97 -17.15 20.10
C LYS A 166 -9.25 -17.14 19.27
N GLY A 167 -9.76 -18.32 18.95
CA GLY A 167 -10.97 -18.44 18.11
C GLY A 167 -10.65 -18.62 16.63
N VAL A 168 -9.39 -18.76 16.25
CA VAL A 168 -9.03 -19.24 14.91
C VAL A 168 -8.30 -20.58 15.05
N LYS A 169 -8.96 -21.64 14.60
CA LYS A 169 -8.41 -23.00 14.63
C LYS A 169 -7.61 -23.25 13.36
N VAL A 170 -6.32 -23.53 13.50
CA VAL A 170 -5.51 -24.08 12.41
C VAL A 170 -5.87 -25.56 12.23
N ASN A 171 -6.46 -25.91 11.10
CA ASN A 171 -6.89 -27.27 10.78
C ASN A 171 -5.75 -28.13 10.28
N SER A 172 -4.92 -27.56 9.40
CA SER A 172 -3.76 -28.24 8.83
C SER A 172 -2.76 -27.21 8.28
N VAL A 173 -1.49 -27.61 8.24
CA VAL A 173 -0.44 -26.91 7.48
C VAL A 173 -0.45 -27.49 6.06
N VAL A 174 -0.76 -26.65 5.08
CA VAL A 174 -0.85 -27.02 3.65
C VAL A 174 0.54 -27.05 3.03
N SER A 175 1.36 -26.04 3.33
CA SER A 175 2.77 -25.99 2.94
C SER A 175 3.55 -25.17 3.96
N SER A 176 4.85 -25.45 4.09
CA SER A 176 5.70 -24.74 5.06
C SER A 176 7.11 -24.58 4.52
N SER A 177 7.63 -23.36 4.66
CA SER A 177 9.01 -22.98 4.38
C SER A 177 9.43 -21.89 5.38
N ALA A 178 10.72 -21.57 5.40
CA ALA A 178 11.22 -20.48 6.25
C ALA A 178 10.65 -19.10 5.87
N ASN A 179 10.08 -18.92 4.67
CA ASN A 179 9.61 -17.63 4.15
C ASN A 179 8.10 -17.51 4.03
N THR A 180 7.41 -18.63 3.86
CA THR A 180 5.95 -18.70 3.73
C THR A 180 5.45 -20.00 4.35
N VAL A 181 4.44 -19.90 5.21
CA VAL A 181 3.67 -21.03 5.74
C VAL A 181 2.21 -20.85 5.33
N VAL A 182 1.65 -21.83 4.64
CA VAL A 182 0.24 -21.83 4.24
C VAL A 182 -0.53 -22.79 5.14
N VAL A 183 -1.61 -22.31 5.74
CA VAL A 183 -2.47 -23.12 6.62
C VAL A 183 -3.91 -23.08 6.15
N SER A 184 -4.64 -24.18 6.37
CA SER A 184 -6.10 -24.14 6.38
C SER A 184 -6.55 -23.81 7.80
N ALA A 185 -7.40 -22.79 7.96
CA ALA A 185 -7.87 -22.36 9.26
C ALA A 185 -9.39 -22.11 9.24
N THR A 186 -10.04 -22.33 10.38
CA THR A 186 -11.45 -22.01 10.60
C THR A 186 -11.57 -20.97 11.71
N ALA A 187 -12.27 -19.87 11.46
CA ALA A 187 -12.60 -18.91 12.50
C ALA A 187 -13.90 -19.31 13.21
N SER A 188 -13.86 -19.36 14.53
CA SER A 188 -14.94 -19.72 15.44
C SER A 188 -15.10 -18.64 16.50
N GLY A 189 -15.88 -17.61 16.17
CA GLY A 189 -16.15 -16.44 17.02
C GLY A 189 -14.94 -15.52 17.19
N ASN A 190 -15.08 -14.54 18.09
CA ASN A 190 -14.08 -13.53 18.46
C ASN A 190 -13.65 -12.63 17.29
N ALA A 191 -14.59 -11.84 16.77
CA ALA A 191 -14.25 -10.75 15.86
C ALA A 191 -13.24 -9.79 16.53
N GLY A 192 -12.27 -9.30 15.75
CA GLY A 192 -11.14 -8.55 16.28
C GLY A 192 -9.87 -8.70 15.47
N GLU A 193 -8.85 -7.95 15.84
CA GLU A 193 -7.48 -8.17 15.38
C GLU A 193 -6.80 -9.27 16.20
N HIS A 194 -6.21 -10.24 15.51
CA HIS A 194 -5.51 -11.36 16.15
C HIS A 194 -4.04 -11.36 15.78
N THR A 195 -3.18 -11.41 16.79
CA THR A 195 -1.75 -11.61 16.59
C THR A 195 -1.47 -12.93 15.89
N VAL A 196 -0.64 -12.88 14.85
CA VAL A 196 -0.17 -14.07 14.15
C VAL A 196 1.23 -14.46 14.60
N VAL A 197 1.40 -15.74 14.89
CA VAL A 197 2.67 -16.35 15.32
C VAL A 197 2.95 -17.59 14.48
N ALA A 198 4.20 -17.76 14.04
CA ALA A 198 4.66 -18.93 13.30
C ALA A 198 6.02 -19.40 13.84
N GLY A 199 5.99 -20.39 14.74
CA GLY A 199 7.16 -20.78 15.54
C GLY A 199 7.58 -19.69 16.51
N ALA A 200 8.80 -19.16 16.37
CA ALA A 200 9.29 -18.01 17.15
C ALA A 200 9.01 -16.66 16.46
N ALA A 201 8.49 -16.68 15.23
CA ALA A 201 8.22 -15.48 14.46
C ALA A 201 6.91 -14.83 14.91
N GLN A 202 6.95 -13.52 15.14
CA GLN A 202 5.81 -12.64 15.36
C GLN A 202 6.09 -11.30 14.66
N GLY A 203 5.05 -10.55 14.32
CA GLY A 203 5.15 -9.23 13.69
C GLY A 203 4.09 -8.27 14.20
N PRO A 204 4.15 -7.00 13.77
CA PRO A 204 3.09 -6.02 14.05
C PRO A 204 1.79 -6.34 13.30
N GLU A 205 1.86 -7.14 12.23
CA GLU A 205 0.70 -7.54 11.44
C GLU A 205 -0.28 -8.40 12.25
N ALA A 206 -1.55 -8.08 12.13
CA ALA A 206 -2.65 -8.83 12.71
C ALA A 206 -3.53 -9.44 11.62
N LEU A 207 -4.17 -10.56 11.95
CA LEU A 207 -5.24 -11.15 11.17
C LEU A 207 -6.57 -10.54 11.63
N ALA A 208 -7.30 -9.89 10.74
CA ALA A 208 -8.65 -9.41 11.03
C ALA A 208 -9.65 -10.58 10.97
N VAL A 209 -10.18 -10.97 12.13
CA VAL A 209 -11.31 -11.91 12.21
C VAL A 209 -12.58 -11.08 12.24
N TYR A 210 -13.51 -11.32 11.32
CA TYR A 210 -14.73 -10.52 11.23
C TYR A 210 -15.98 -11.38 11.10
N ASP A 211 -17.09 -10.93 11.67
CA ASP A 211 -18.40 -11.59 11.54
C ASP A 211 -19.34 -10.85 10.57
N LYS A 212 -19.21 -9.53 10.52
CA LYS A 212 -19.92 -8.62 9.61
C LYS A 212 -18.98 -7.56 9.04
N VAL A 213 -19.42 -6.92 7.97
CA VAL A 213 -18.87 -5.65 7.50
C VAL A 213 -19.87 -4.59 7.93
N ASP A 214 -19.43 -3.61 8.71
CA ASP A 214 -20.29 -2.52 9.19
C ASP A 214 -20.27 -1.33 8.25
N SER A 215 -19.11 -1.05 7.65
CA SER A 215 -18.93 0.10 6.77
C SER A 215 -17.94 -0.17 5.64
N ILE A 216 -18.11 0.57 4.55
CA ILE A 216 -17.16 0.65 3.43
C ILE A 216 -16.62 2.06 3.38
N MET A 217 -15.31 2.21 3.46
CA MET A 217 -14.63 3.48 3.26
C MET A 217 -13.89 3.49 1.92
N VAL A 218 -13.98 4.60 1.21
CA VAL A 218 -13.16 4.82 0.01
C VAL A 218 -11.87 5.49 0.45
N GLU A 219 -10.74 4.82 0.19
CA GLU A 219 -9.42 5.28 0.59
C GLU A 219 -8.57 5.67 -0.63
N PRO A 220 -7.96 6.87 -0.64
CA PRO A 220 -8.11 7.93 0.35
C PRO A 220 -9.49 8.61 0.27
N GLY A 221 -10.00 9.12 1.41
CA GLY A 221 -11.29 9.83 1.46
C GLY A 221 -11.31 11.18 0.72
N TYR A 222 -10.13 11.71 0.38
CA TYR A 222 -9.93 12.87 -0.48
C TYR A 222 -8.71 12.63 -1.38
N ASN A 223 -8.82 12.94 -2.66
CA ASN A 223 -7.69 12.87 -3.59
C ASN A 223 -7.71 13.99 -4.64
N ILE A 224 -6.61 14.13 -5.38
CA ILE A 224 -6.48 15.07 -6.49
C ILE A 224 -6.03 14.33 -7.74
N ALA A 225 -6.74 14.52 -8.85
CA ALA A 225 -6.28 14.19 -10.19
C ALA A 225 -5.94 15.47 -10.96
N ARG A 226 -5.07 15.37 -11.97
CA ARG A 226 -4.72 16.52 -12.81
C ARG A 226 -4.88 16.18 -14.28
N VAL A 227 -5.60 17.04 -15.00
CA VAL A 227 -5.64 16.95 -16.47
C VAL A 227 -4.23 17.01 -17.03
N GLY A 228 -4.00 16.37 -18.18
CA GLY A 228 -2.69 16.37 -18.83
C GLY A 228 -2.80 16.33 -20.35
N GLY A 229 -1.66 16.54 -21.01
CA GLY A 229 -1.56 16.65 -22.46
C GLY A 229 -0.31 17.42 -22.88
N GLY A 230 0.16 17.16 -24.10
CA GLY A 230 1.40 17.76 -24.60
C GLY A 230 2.61 17.30 -23.80
N ALA A 231 3.32 18.25 -23.18
CA ALA A 231 4.56 17.99 -22.44
C ALA A 231 4.36 17.56 -20.98
N ILE A 232 3.14 17.67 -20.42
CA ILE A 232 2.85 17.29 -19.03
C ILE A 232 1.86 16.12 -19.03
N PRO A 233 2.24 14.93 -18.51
CA PRO A 233 1.34 13.80 -18.45
C PRO A 233 0.18 14.08 -17.48
N PRO A 234 -0.98 13.44 -17.68
CA PRO A 234 -2.08 13.48 -16.70
C PRO A 234 -1.64 12.84 -15.39
N VAL A 235 -2.22 13.27 -14.27
CA VAL A 235 -2.00 12.64 -12.96
C VAL A 235 -3.29 11.91 -12.55
N PRO A 236 -3.31 10.57 -12.53
CA PRO A 236 -4.46 9.78 -12.12
C PRO A 236 -4.63 9.83 -10.59
N ALA A 237 -5.77 9.35 -10.12
CA ALA A 237 -6.04 9.15 -8.70
C ALA A 237 -6.52 7.71 -8.47
N GLN A 238 -5.78 6.94 -7.67
CA GLN A 238 -6.14 5.57 -7.28
C GLN A 238 -6.93 5.58 -5.98
N PHE A 239 -7.98 4.76 -5.93
CA PHE A 239 -8.83 4.53 -4.76
C PHE A 239 -8.98 3.03 -4.47
N GLU A 240 -9.21 2.68 -3.20
CA GLU A 240 -9.62 1.34 -2.78
C GLU A 240 -10.90 1.42 -1.94
N ALA A 241 -11.77 0.43 -2.08
CA ALA A 241 -12.95 0.28 -1.24
C ALA A 241 -12.57 -0.68 -0.10
N VAL A 242 -12.62 -0.21 1.13
CA VAL A 242 -12.10 -0.95 2.28
C VAL A 242 -13.23 -1.23 3.25
N ALA A 243 -13.35 -2.51 3.61
CA ALA A 243 -14.31 -2.95 4.60
C ALA A 243 -13.77 -2.79 6.03
N TYR A 244 -14.66 -2.38 6.92
CA TYR A 244 -14.39 -2.18 8.34
C TYR A 244 -15.47 -2.82 9.21
N MET A 245 -15.08 -3.19 10.44
CA MET A 245 -16.00 -3.31 11.57
C MET A 245 -15.89 -2.03 12.40
N ASN A 246 -17.02 -1.47 12.84
CA ASN A 246 -17.06 -0.16 13.51
C ASN A 246 -16.60 -0.20 15.00
N GLY A 247 -15.81 -1.20 15.37
CA GLY A 247 -15.33 -1.35 16.74
C GLY A 247 -16.41 -1.44 17.84
N PRO A 248 -15.99 -1.36 19.11
CA PRO A 248 -16.88 -1.26 20.26
C PRO A 248 -17.83 -0.05 20.30
N ASP A 249 -17.46 1.10 19.74
CA ASP A 249 -18.33 2.30 19.76
C ASP A 249 -19.47 2.24 18.74
N GLY A 250 -19.32 1.43 17.68
CA GLY A 250 -20.32 1.20 16.64
C GLY A 250 -20.40 2.31 15.60
N GLU A 251 -19.55 3.33 15.68
CA GLU A 251 -19.50 4.47 14.76
C GLU A 251 -18.44 4.24 13.68
N ALA A 252 -18.75 4.57 12.42
CA ALA A 252 -17.77 4.45 11.34
C ALA A 252 -16.83 5.65 11.32
N GLY A 253 -15.54 5.42 11.05
CA GLY A 253 -14.53 6.46 10.90
C GLY A 253 -13.86 6.87 12.21
N THR A 254 -13.96 6.03 13.25
CA THR A 254 -13.38 6.26 14.57
C THR A 254 -12.09 5.46 14.75
N ALA A 255 -11.42 5.64 15.90
CA ALA A 255 -10.09 5.09 16.13
C ALA A 255 -10.10 3.60 16.52
N ASP A 256 -11.24 3.04 16.92
CA ASP A 256 -11.44 1.64 17.27
C ASP A 256 -12.00 0.79 16.13
N ASP A 257 -12.18 1.39 14.94
CA ASP A 257 -12.49 0.68 13.71
C ASP A 257 -11.42 -0.37 13.40
N ILE A 258 -11.88 -1.57 13.06
CA ILE A 258 -11.01 -2.68 12.70
C ILE A 258 -11.07 -2.85 11.18
N ARG A 259 -9.91 -2.63 10.55
CA ARG A 259 -9.75 -2.82 9.11
C ARG A 259 -9.84 -4.30 8.75
N ILE A 260 -10.78 -4.66 7.87
CA ILE A 260 -10.88 -6.01 7.30
C ILE A 260 -9.98 -6.11 6.06
N GLY A 261 -10.03 -5.10 5.19
CA GLY A 261 -9.18 -5.00 4.00
C GLY A 261 -9.91 -4.50 2.76
N ALA A 262 -9.16 -4.38 1.67
CA ALA A 262 -9.70 -3.95 0.38
C ALA A 262 -10.65 -5.02 -0.19
N MET A 263 -11.80 -4.57 -0.69
CA MET A 263 -12.84 -5.41 -1.27
C MET A 263 -13.04 -5.07 -2.76
N PRO A 264 -13.37 -6.05 -3.61
CA PRO A 264 -13.86 -5.77 -4.95
C PRO A 264 -15.11 -4.89 -4.90
N ALA A 265 -15.13 -3.82 -5.70
CA ALA A 265 -16.22 -2.85 -5.72
C ALA A 265 -16.64 -2.51 -7.15
N LYS A 266 -17.89 -2.09 -7.30
CA LYS A 266 -18.35 -1.37 -8.48
C LYS A 266 -18.06 0.11 -8.30
N TRP A 267 -17.26 0.66 -9.20
CA TRP A 267 -16.80 2.04 -9.12
C TRP A 267 -17.60 2.95 -10.06
N SER A 268 -17.94 4.14 -9.56
CA SER A 268 -18.57 5.21 -10.34
C SER A 268 -18.11 6.59 -9.87
N VAL A 269 -18.39 7.61 -10.67
CA VAL A 269 -18.19 9.03 -10.31
C VAL A 269 -19.48 9.80 -10.52
N ALA A 270 -19.72 10.79 -9.66
CA ALA A 270 -20.83 11.73 -9.75
C ALA A 270 -20.36 13.16 -9.46
N ASN A 271 -21.19 14.14 -9.78
CA ASN A 271 -20.94 15.55 -9.43
C ASN A 271 -20.95 15.72 -7.91
N HIS A 272 -19.97 16.45 -7.36
CA HIS A 272 -19.93 16.77 -5.93
C HIS A 272 -20.66 18.11 -5.66
N GLY A 273 -21.94 18.02 -5.31
CA GLY A 273 -22.78 19.16 -4.96
C GLY A 273 -23.26 20.01 -6.16
N ASP A 274 -24.08 21.01 -5.84
CA ASP A 274 -24.88 21.76 -6.83
C ASP A 274 -24.04 22.48 -7.89
N PHE A 275 -22.84 22.97 -7.54
CA PHE A 275 -21.95 23.65 -8.50
C PHE A 275 -21.37 22.70 -9.54
N ALA A 276 -20.93 21.52 -9.12
CA ALA A 276 -20.42 20.49 -10.01
C ALA A 276 -21.53 19.97 -10.94
N GLU A 277 -22.76 19.87 -10.42
CA GLU A 277 -23.93 19.51 -11.22
C GLU A 277 -24.27 20.57 -12.27
N ALA A 278 -24.28 21.85 -11.89
CA ALA A 278 -24.54 22.95 -12.83
C ALA A 278 -23.49 23.06 -13.96
N LEU A 279 -22.28 22.54 -13.74
CA LEU A 279 -21.18 22.54 -14.71
C LEU A 279 -20.95 21.18 -15.39
N ASP A 280 -21.78 20.18 -15.09
CA ASP A 280 -21.66 18.80 -15.58
C ASP A 280 -20.24 18.23 -15.38
N ASP A 281 -19.62 18.45 -14.22
CA ASP A 281 -18.21 18.10 -13.98
C ASP A 281 -17.92 16.61 -14.28
N ALA A 282 -18.76 15.69 -13.80
CA ALA A 282 -18.60 14.25 -14.01
C ALA A 282 -18.63 13.84 -15.49
N LYS A 283 -19.25 14.64 -16.37
CA LYS A 283 -19.28 14.39 -17.81
C LYS A 283 -17.94 14.69 -18.48
N TYR A 284 -17.23 15.73 -18.03
CA TYR A 284 -16.08 16.28 -18.74
C TYR A 284 -14.71 15.93 -18.13
N THR A 285 -14.68 15.61 -16.83
CA THR A 285 -13.43 15.55 -16.04
C THR A 285 -12.61 14.29 -16.23
N GLY A 286 -13.22 13.16 -16.60
CA GLY A 286 -12.50 11.89 -16.76
C GLY A 286 -13.37 10.67 -16.51
N LYS A 287 -12.74 9.51 -16.28
CA LYS A 287 -13.42 8.23 -16.05
C LYS A 287 -12.69 7.41 -14.98
N ILE A 288 -13.45 6.73 -14.13
CA ILE A 288 -12.92 5.74 -13.20
C ILE A 288 -12.98 4.33 -13.80
N THR A 289 -11.91 3.55 -13.63
CA THR A 289 -11.88 2.14 -13.99
C THR A 289 -12.50 1.29 -12.87
N GLN A 290 -12.85 0.04 -13.16
CA GLN A 290 -13.32 -0.89 -12.12
C GLN A 290 -12.20 -1.38 -11.18
N ALA A 291 -10.94 -0.98 -11.42
CA ALA A 291 -9.85 -1.14 -10.47
C ALA A 291 -9.72 0.07 -9.52
N GLY A 292 -10.67 1.02 -9.54
CA GLY A 292 -10.65 2.20 -8.67
C GLY A 292 -9.68 3.30 -9.12
N MET A 293 -9.13 3.22 -10.34
CA MET A 293 -8.24 4.26 -10.88
C MET A 293 -9.02 5.28 -11.70
N PHE A 294 -9.04 6.53 -11.25
CA PHE A 294 -9.56 7.66 -12.01
C PHE A 294 -8.51 8.19 -12.98
N ASN A 295 -8.85 8.19 -14.26
CA ASN A 295 -8.05 8.76 -15.34
C ASN A 295 -8.67 10.10 -15.77
N PRO A 296 -8.00 11.23 -15.54
CA PRO A 296 -8.51 12.54 -15.91
C PRO A 296 -8.52 12.75 -17.42
N ALA A 297 -9.38 13.64 -17.87
CA ALA A 297 -9.48 14.04 -19.27
C ALA A 297 -8.28 14.91 -19.71
N VAL A 298 -8.26 15.23 -21.01
CA VAL A 298 -7.21 16.05 -21.62
C VAL A 298 -7.22 17.48 -21.04
N ALA A 299 -6.05 18.09 -20.98
CA ALA A 299 -5.90 19.47 -20.54
C ALA A 299 -6.23 20.51 -21.63
N GLY A 300 -6.32 21.77 -21.21
CA GLY A 300 -6.57 22.92 -22.07
C GLY A 300 -8.05 23.36 -22.07
N PRO A 301 -8.35 24.52 -22.69
CA PRO A 301 -9.72 25.01 -22.84
C PRO A 301 -10.61 23.99 -23.55
N ASN A 302 -11.80 23.71 -23.00
CA ASN A 302 -12.79 22.85 -23.64
C ASN A 302 -13.96 23.69 -24.20
N PRO A 303 -14.10 23.84 -25.54
CA PRO A 303 -15.17 24.62 -26.16
C PRO A 303 -16.59 24.13 -25.83
N GLU A 304 -16.75 22.88 -25.39
CA GLU A 304 -18.05 22.31 -25.01
C GLU A 304 -18.49 22.72 -23.60
N ARG A 305 -17.62 23.35 -22.82
CA ARG A 305 -17.92 23.80 -21.46
C ARG A 305 -18.20 25.30 -21.38
N PRO A 306 -19.01 25.75 -20.41
CA PRO A 306 -19.16 27.18 -20.12
C PRO A 306 -17.81 27.88 -19.95
N PHE A 307 -17.70 29.08 -20.55
CA PHE A 307 -16.47 29.88 -20.56
C PHE A 307 -15.25 29.22 -21.21
N GLN A 308 -15.45 28.11 -21.92
CA GLN A 308 -14.37 27.28 -22.45
C GLN A 308 -13.38 26.84 -21.37
N THR A 309 -13.88 26.61 -20.13
CA THR A 309 -13.03 26.20 -19.02
C THR A 309 -12.37 24.83 -19.28
N ASN A 310 -11.35 24.51 -18.50
CA ASN A 310 -10.65 23.21 -18.58
C ASN A 310 -11.58 22.05 -18.17
N ASN A 311 -11.15 20.82 -18.43
CA ASN A 311 -11.80 19.60 -17.90
C ASN A 311 -11.51 19.36 -16.41
N ALA A 312 -11.56 20.41 -15.60
CA ALA A 312 -11.45 20.37 -14.14
C ALA A 312 -12.83 20.24 -13.49
N GLY A 313 -12.90 19.81 -12.24
CA GLY A 313 -14.17 19.69 -11.53
C GLY A 313 -14.07 19.04 -10.15
N ASP A 314 -15.19 19.03 -9.45
CA ASP A 314 -15.36 18.45 -8.11
C ASP A 314 -16.27 17.22 -8.19
N LEU A 315 -15.75 16.05 -7.81
CA LEU A 315 -16.40 14.76 -7.99
C LEU A 315 -16.56 14.00 -6.69
N SER A 316 -17.66 13.26 -6.58
CA SER A 316 -17.81 12.16 -5.62
C SER A 316 -17.40 10.85 -6.31
N VAL A 317 -16.41 10.16 -5.76
CA VAL A 317 -16.00 8.82 -6.18
C VAL A 317 -16.72 7.81 -5.30
N ASN A 318 -17.56 6.97 -5.89
CA ASN A 318 -18.42 6.05 -5.16
C ASN A 318 -18.01 4.60 -5.41
N ALA A 319 -17.96 3.82 -4.34
CA ALA A 319 -17.73 2.38 -4.37
C ALA A 319 -18.94 1.65 -3.79
N ALA A 320 -19.45 0.66 -4.53
CA ALA A 320 -20.48 -0.26 -4.05
C ALA A 320 -19.91 -1.67 -3.92
N VAL A 321 -19.93 -2.23 -2.72
CA VAL A 321 -19.39 -3.55 -2.37
C VAL A 321 -20.54 -4.49 -2.01
N ASP A 322 -20.54 -5.69 -2.60
CA ASP A 322 -21.50 -6.75 -2.24
C ASP A 322 -20.96 -7.56 -1.06
N VAL A 323 -21.68 -7.51 0.06
CA VAL A 323 -21.38 -8.25 1.28
C VAL A 323 -22.52 -9.24 1.53
N GLY A 324 -22.39 -10.44 0.95
CA GLY A 324 -23.35 -11.52 1.17
C GLY A 324 -24.76 -11.22 0.66
N GLY A 325 -24.89 -10.49 -0.45
CA GLY A 325 -26.15 -10.10 -1.06
C GLY A 325 -26.66 -8.72 -0.64
N GLN A 326 -26.02 -8.07 0.33
CA GLN A 326 -26.28 -6.68 0.70
C GLN A 326 -25.23 -5.77 0.05
N THR A 327 -25.68 -4.72 -0.62
CA THR A 327 -24.77 -3.67 -1.11
C THR A 327 -24.48 -2.67 0.01
N LEU A 328 -23.20 -2.50 0.34
CA LEU A 328 -22.70 -1.41 1.17
C LEU A 328 -21.94 -0.42 0.29
N GLU A 329 -22.08 0.87 0.58
CA GLU A 329 -21.51 1.94 -0.23
C GLU A 329 -20.57 2.81 0.60
N GLY A 330 -19.53 3.30 -0.07
CA GLY A 330 -18.62 4.32 0.45
C GLY A 330 -18.37 5.39 -0.61
N SER A 331 -18.00 6.60 -0.16
CA SER A 331 -17.69 7.72 -1.05
C SER A 331 -16.42 8.45 -0.61
N ALA A 332 -15.68 9.01 -1.57
CA ALA A 332 -14.57 9.93 -1.37
C ALA A 332 -14.74 11.14 -2.26
N GLN A 333 -14.17 12.28 -1.86
CA GLN A 333 -14.11 13.46 -2.71
C GLN A 333 -12.87 13.41 -3.61
N LEU A 334 -13.03 13.80 -4.88
CA LEU A 334 -11.95 13.92 -5.84
C LEU A 334 -12.02 15.29 -6.51
N ILE A 335 -10.94 16.07 -6.38
CA ILE A 335 -10.76 17.29 -7.16
C ILE A 335 -9.93 16.98 -8.41
N VAL A 336 -10.50 17.22 -9.58
CA VAL A 336 -9.77 17.21 -10.85
C VAL A 336 -9.35 18.64 -11.16
N THR A 337 -8.04 18.90 -11.24
CA THR A 337 -7.51 20.26 -11.39
C THR A 337 -6.46 20.37 -12.49
N VAL A 338 -5.92 21.58 -12.67
CA VAL A 338 -4.93 21.91 -13.71
C VAL A 338 -3.55 21.32 -13.43
N GLN A 339 -2.69 21.39 -14.44
CA GLN A 339 -1.30 20.93 -14.36
C GLN A 339 -0.47 21.69 -13.34
N ARG A 340 0.68 21.10 -13.00
CA ARG A 340 1.81 21.72 -12.30
C ARG A 340 3.03 21.63 -13.21
N TRP A 341 3.70 22.76 -13.47
CA TRP A 341 4.91 22.79 -14.31
C TRP A 341 6.20 22.77 -13.50
N ASN A 342 6.15 23.25 -12.27
CA ASN A 342 7.25 23.13 -11.32
C ASN A 342 6.98 21.93 -10.42
N ASP A 343 7.77 20.87 -10.59
CA ASP A 343 7.68 19.63 -9.83
C ASP A 343 9.02 19.26 -9.18
N PRO A 344 9.39 19.92 -8.08
CA PRO A 344 10.62 19.60 -7.37
C PRO A 344 10.49 18.27 -6.62
N PRO A 345 11.61 17.62 -6.26
CA PRO A 345 11.60 16.36 -5.51
C PRO A 345 10.86 16.38 -4.15
N ILE A 346 10.69 17.55 -3.54
CA ILE A 346 9.93 17.74 -2.29
C ILE A 346 8.87 18.81 -2.57
N ARG A 347 7.60 18.44 -2.39
CA ARG A 347 6.42 19.26 -2.69
C ARG A 347 5.91 20.01 -1.48
#